data_AF-A0A942KUN7-F1
#
_entry.id   AF-A0A942KUN7-F1
#
_cell.length_a   1.000
_cell.length_b   1.000
_cell.length_c   1.000
_cell.angle_alpha   90.00
_cell.angle_beta   90.00
_cell.angle_gamma   90.00
#
_symmetry.space_group_name_H-M   'P 1'
#
loop_
_entity.id
_entity.type
_entity.pdbx_description
1 polymer ?
#
loop_
_entity_poly.entity_id
_entity_poly.type
_entity_poly.pdbx_seq_one_letter_code
_entity_poly.pdbx_strand_id
1 'polypeptide(L)'
;WSSYREYTEKPVICATQFAMGLFSEDKTVSLHSMEEFHQEPNKDQCLEPDHGVRINDLEAAELIQKIAEVKSPQEIQAFEKQKRNPVIRELKKRQLSIRQIERLTGIRFGIIRNI
;
A
#
# COMPACT_ATOMS: atom_id res chain seq x y z
N TRP A 1 21.05 -6.10 3.01
CA TRP A 1 21.93 -6.65 1.96
C TRP A 1 21.50 -5.98 0.66
N SER A 2 22.32 -5.12 0.08
CA SER A 2 22.04 -4.47 -1.21
C SER A 2 23.29 -4.50 -2.08
N SER A 3 23.12 -4.41 -3.41
CA SER A 3 24.22 -4.31 -4.37
C SER A 3 24.85 -2.91 -4.43
N TYR A 4 24.60 -2.04 -3.44
CA TYR A 4 25.03 -0.63 -3.48
C TYR A 4 26.56 -0.48 -3.63
N ARG A 5 27.34 -1.37 -3.01
CA ARG A 5 28.80 -1.40 -3.13
C ARG A 5 29.30 -1.63 -4.56
N GLU A 6 28.49 -2.25 -5.43
CA GLU A 6 28.84 -2.41 -6.85
C GLU A 6 28.90 -1.07 -7.60
N TYR A 7 28.22 -0.04 -7.07
CA TYR A 7 28.14 1.30 -7.66
C TYR A 7 29.16 2.26 -7.06
N THR A 8 29.50 2.10 -5.78
CA THR A 8 30.45 2.99 -5.08
C THR A 8 31.88 2.46 -5.07
N GLU A 9 32.07 1.15 -5.19
CA GLU A 9 33.39 0.52 -5.19
C GLU A 9 33.66 -0.19 -6.53
N LYS A 10 34.54 -1.19 -6.53
CA LYS A 10 34.82 -1.99 -7.70
C LYS A 10 33.69 -3.02 -7.89
N PRO A 11 32.94 -2.99 -8.99
CA PRO A 11 31.91 -3.99 -9.26
C PRO A 11 32.54 -5.38 -9.45
N VAL A 12 31.88 -6.39 -8.91
CA VAL A 12 32.24 -7.81 -9.01
C VAL A 12 31.13 -8.60 -9.70
N ILE A 13 29.87 -8.20 -9.53
CA ILE A 13 28.69 -8.94 -9.95
C ILE A 13 27.83 -8.13 -10.92
N CYS A 14 27.71 -6.80 -10.71
CA CYS A 14 26.80 -5.97 -11.49
C CYS A 14 27.54 -5.17 -12.58
N ALA A 15 26.97 -5.12 -13.79
CA ALA A 15 27.39 -4.20 -14.83
C ALA A 15 26.79 -2.80 -14.57
N THR A 16 27.49 -1.96 -13.81
CA THR A 16 26.95 -0.67 -13.33
C THR A 16 27.14 0.49 -14.31
N GLN A 17 27.96 0.31 -15.35
CA GLN A 17 28.36 1.40 -16.26
C GLN A 17 27.18 2.13 -16.91
N PHE A 18 26.15 1.40 -17.37
CA PHE A 18 24.99 2.02 -18.01
C PHE A 18 24.22 2.91 -17.04
N ALA A 19 23.95 2.42 -15.84
CA ALA A 19 23.21 3.17 -14.83
C ALA A 19 24.00 4.38 -14.32
N MET A 20 25.31 4.25 -14.12
CA MET A 20 26.21 5.35 -13.77
C MET A 20 26.24 6.43 -14.87
N GLY A 21 26.22 6.00 -16.14
CA GLY A 21 26.17 6.90 -17.30
C GLY A 21 24.91 7.78 -17.39
N LEU A 22 23.82 7.43 -16.68
CA LEU A 22 22.64 8.29 -16.58
C LEU A 22 22.90 9.57 -15.77
N PHE A 23 23.87 9.55 -14.86
CA PHE A 23 24.26 10.71 -14.05
C PHE A 23 25.30 11.57 -14.77
N SER A 24 26.35 10.95 -15.31
CA SER A 24 27.40 11.62 -16.09
C SER A 24 28.29 10.60 -16.80
N GLU A 25 28.94 11.02 -17.90
CA GLU A 25 30.04 10.28 -18.52
C GLU A 25 31.33 10.38 -17.70
N ASP A 26 31.52 11.48 -16.94
CA ASP A 26 32.64 11.60 -16.00
C ASP A 26 32.36 10.75 -14.77
N LYS A 27 33.26 9.78 -14.50
CA LYS A 27 33.09 8.80 -13.42
C LYS A 27 33.00 9.46 -12.03
N THR A 28 33.77 10.51 -11.80
CA THR A 28 33.84 11.21 -10.51
C THR A 28 32.56 12.00 -10.27
N VAL A 29 32.10 12.71 -11.29
CA VAL A 29 30.82 13.45 -11.26
C VAL A 29 29.65 12.48 -11.12
N SER A 30 29.66 11.38 -11.89
CA SER A 30 28.63 10.35 -11.86
C SER A 30 28.44 9.76 -10.47
N LEU A 31 29.53 9.41 -9.79
CA LEU A 31 29.49 8.90 -8.42
C LEU A 31 28.90 9.93 -7.45
N HIS A 32 29.40 11.17 -7.50
CA HIS A 32 28.92 12.24 -6.61
C HIS A 32 27.42 12.51 -6.81
N SER A 33 26.98 12.68 -8.06
CA SER A 33 25.57 12.94 -8.38
C SER A 33 24.66 11.77 -8.02
N MET A 34 25.15 10.53 -8.14
CA MET A 34 24.41 9.35 -7.70
C MET A 34 24.26 9.32 -6.17
N GLU A 35 25.32 9.60 -5.42
CA GLU A 35 25.27 9.69 -3.96
C GLU A 35 24.33 10.80 -3.47
N GLU A 36 24.41 11.98 -4.09
CA GLU A 36 23.49 13.10 -3.80
C GLU A 36 22.04 12.69 -4.05
N PHE A 37 21.74 12.16 -5.23
CA PHE A 37 20.39 11.72 -5.59
C PHE A 37 19.80 10.72 -4.60
N HIS A 38 20.59 9.75 -4.11
CA HIS A 38 20.11 8.77 -3.13
C HIS A 38 19.92 9.35 -1.72
N GLN A 39 20.54 10.49 -1.41
CA GLN A 39 20.38 11.20 -0.13
C GLN A 39 19.29 12.27 -0.18
N GLU A 40 18.78 12.61 -1.36
CA GLU A 40 17.72 13.60 -1.49
C GLU A 40 16.46 13.16 -0.72
N PRO A 41 15.92 14.03 0.16
CA PRO A 41 14.68 13.74 0.85
C PRO A 41 13.54 13.66 -0.16
N ASN A 42 12.90 12.49 -0.26
CA ASN A 42 11.71 12.29 -1.07
C ASN A 42 10.49 12.00 -0.19
N LYS A 43 9.31 11.98 -0.80
CA LYS A 43 8.03 11.64 -0.14
C LYS A 43 7.50 10.29 -0.62
N ASP A 44 8.38 9.44 -1.15
CA ASP A 44 7.96 8.18 -1.72
C ASP A 44 7.47 7.26 -0.61
N GLN A 45 6.31 6.65 -0.84
CA GLN A 45 5.85 5.50 -0.08
C GLN A 45 6.14 4.27 -0.94
N CYS A 46 7.13 3.51 -0.54
CA CYS A 46 7.53 2.26 -1.15
C CYS A 46 6.75 1.09 -0.53
N LEU A 47 7.48 0.17 0.13
CA LEU A 47 6.94 -1.01 0.81
C LEU A 47 6.94 -0.81 2.32
N GLU A 48 6.70 0.42 2.79
CA GLU A 48 6.57 0.66 4.22
C GLU A 48 5.44 -0.23 4.74
N PRO A 49 5.67 -1.00 5.81
CA PRO A 49 4.59 -1.72 6.43
C PRO A 49 3.53 -0.71 6.86
N ASP A 50 2.28 -0.96 6.46
CA ASP A 50 1.15 -0.19 6.98
C ASP A 50 1.15 -0.38 8.50
N HIS A 51 1.64 0.63 9.22
CA HIS A 51 1.70 0.63 10.69
C HIS A 51 0.30 0.75 11.31
N GLY A 52 -0.76 0.81 10.49
CA GLY A 52 -2.13 0.65 10.94
C GLY A 52 -2.28 -0.63 11.78
N VAL A 53 -2.77 -0.46 13.01
CA VAL A 53 -3.17 -1.59 13.85
C VAL A 53 -4.20 -2.37 13.05
N ARG A 54 -3.85 -3.61 12.69
CA ARG A 54 -4.73 -4.47 11.91
C ARG A 54 -5.95 -4.77 12.76
N ILE A 55 -7.07 -4.11 12.46
CA ILE A 55 -8.35 -4.29 13.14
C ILE A 55 -8.71 -5.78 13.05
N ASN A 56 -8.94 -6.42 14.20
CA ASN A 56 -9.31 -7.83 14.22
C ASN A 56 -10.77 -8.02 13.79
N ASP A 57 -11.23 -9.25 13.60
CA ASP A 57 -12.60 -9.49 13.10
C ASP A 57 -13.71 -9.07 14.06
N LEU A 58 -13.46 -9.10 15.37
CA LEU A 58 -14.42 -8.68 16.38
C LEU A 58 -14.63 -7.16 16.29
N GLU A 59 -13.54 -6.40 16.32
CA GLU A 59 -13.55 -4.95 16.18
C GLU A 59 -14.10 -4.53 14.82
N ALA A 60 -13.75 -5.25 13.75
CA ALA A 60 -14.27 -4.99 12.41
C ALA A 60 -15.78 -5.23 12.36
N ALA A 61 -16.30 -6.28 12.99
CA ALA A 61 -17.73 -6.56 13.04
C ALA A 61 -18.50 -5.48 13.83
N GLU A 62 -17.96 -5.01 14.96
CA GLU A 62 -18.54 -3.91 15.74
C GLU A 62 -18.52 -2.59 14.96
N LEU A 63 -17.41 -2.30 14.27
CA LEU A 63 -17.28 -1.12 13.44
C LEU A 63 -18.27 -1.13 12.28
N ILE A 64 -18.45 -2.28 11.62
CA ILE A 64 -19.42 -2.45 10.54
C ILE A 64 -20.85 -2.19 11.05
N GLN A 65 -21.23 -2.78 12.18
CA GLN A 65 -22.54 -2.57 12.79
C GLN A 65 -22.79 -1.09 13.09
N LYS A 66 -21.78 -0.40 13.65
CA LYS A 66 -21.87 1.02 13.98
C LYS A 66 -22.00 1.92 12.75
N ILE A 67 -21.20 1.69 11.70
CA ILE A 67 -21.20 2.52 10.48
C ILE A 67 -22.46 2.29 9.65
N ALA A 68 -22.93 1.05 9.56
CA ALA A 68 -24.09 0.70 8.74
C ALA A 68 -25.42 0.80 9.49
N GLU A 69 -25.38 1.03 10.81
CA GLU A 69 -26.54 1.06 11.71
C GLU A 69 -27.37 -0.23 11.63
N VAL A 70 -26.67 -1.36 11.73
CA VAL A 70 -27.25 -2.72 11.64
C VAL A 70 -26.90 -3.54 12.89
N LYS A 71 -27.70 -4.56 13.19
CA LYS A 71 -27.41 -5.48 14.31
C LYS A 71 -26.43 -6.57 13.90
N SER A 72 -26.39 -6.90 12.62
CA SER A 72 -25.49 -7.89 12.04
C SER A 72 -24.82 -7.33 10.78
N PRO A 73 -23.50 -7.49 10.61
CA PRO A 73 -22.78 -7.08 9.39
C PRO A 73 -23.37 -7.62 8.09
N GLN A 74 -24.00 -8.80 8.12
CA GLN A 74 -24.60 -9.43 6.95
C GLN A 74 -25.84 -8.69 6.43
N GLU A 75 -26.51 -7.87 7.24
CA GLU A 75 -27.69 -7.09 6.82
C GLU A 75 -27.37 -6.12 5.66
N ILE A 76 -26.11 -5.70 5.55
CA ILE A 76 -25.64 -4.81 4.47
C ILE A 76 -25.80 -5.47 3.08
N GLN A 77 -25.83 -6.81 3.01
CA GLN A 77 -26.04 -7.52 1.75
C GLN A 77 -27.40 -7.19 1.11
N ALA A 78 -28.41 -6.87 1.93
CA ALA A 78 -29.74 -6.48 1.50
C ALA A 78 -29.85 -4.99 1.12
N PHE A 79 -28.81 -4.19 1.37
CA PHE A 79 -28.84 -2.76 1.05
C PHE A 79 -28.80 -2.53 -0.46
N GLU A 80 -29.59 -1.57 -0.90
CA GLU A 80 -29.46 -1.02 -2.25
C GLU A 80 -28.10 -0.38 -2.47
N LYS A 81 -27.64 -0.37 -3.73
CA LYS A 81 -26.32 0.15 -4.13
C LYS A 81 -26.04 1.57 -3.60
N GLN A 82 -27.07 2.42 -3.58
CA GLN A 82 -26.96 3.81 -3.13
C GLN A 82 -26.62 3.92 -1.63
N LYS A 83 -27.13 3.00 -0.79
CA LYS A 83 -26.83 2.94 0.65
C LYS A 83 -25.56 2.13 0.93
N ARG A 84 -25.38 1.00 0.22
CA ARG A 84 -24.26 0.07 0.43
C ARG A 84 -22.89 0.66 0.07
N ASN A 85 -22.79 1.35 -1.07
CA ASN A 85 -21.50 1.82 -1.57
C ASN A 85 -20.84 2.87 -0.65
N PRO A 86 -21.57 3.88 -0.12
CA PRO A 86 -21.02 4.79 0.89
C PRO A 86 -20.49 4.07 2.14
N VAL A 87 -21.24 3.08 2.66
CA VAL A 87 -20.81 2.26 3.81
C VAL A 87 -19.48 1.56 3.50
N ILE A 88 -19.38 0.86 2.35
CA ILE A 88 -18.15 0.17 1.95
C ILE A 88 -16.96 1.13 1.83
N ARG A 89 -17.16 2.35 1.30
CA ARG A 89 -16.09 3.36 1.23
C ARG A 89 -15.61 3.78 2.60
N GLU A 90 -16.52 3.98 3.55
CA GLU A 90 -16.16 4.33 4.92
C GLU A 90 -15.38 3.19 5.60
N LEU A 91 -15.80 1.93 5.41
CA LEU A 91 -15.08 0.77 5.93
C LEU A 91 -13.63 0.69 5.40
N LYS A 92 -13.42 0.95 4.10
CA LYS A 92 -12.07 1.00 3.50
C LYS A 92 -11.21 2.12 4.08
N LYS A 93 -11.80 3.31 4.30
CA LYS A 93 -11.10 4.44 4.94
C LYS A 93 -10.66 4.12 6.37
N ARG A 94 -11.40 3.25 7.05
CA ARG A 94 -11.08 2.72 8.39
C ARG A 94 -10.12 1.51 8.35
N GLN A 95 -9.40 1.30 7.25
CA GLN A 95 -8.37 0.26 7.10
C GLN A 95 -8.90 -1.18 7.16
N LEU A 96 -10.20 -1.41 6.98
CA LEU A 96 -10.69 -2.78 6.78
C LEU A 96 -10.28 -3.27 5.40
N SER A 97 -9.63 -4.44 5.38
CA SER A 97 -9.28 -5.08 4.11
C SER A 97 -10.51 -5.54 3.35
N ILE A 98 -10.42 -5.59 2.02
CA ILE A 98 -11.51 -6.09 1.16
C ILE A 98 -11.98 -7.48 1.61
N ARG A 99 -11.06 -8.35 2.05
CA ARG A 99 -11.40 -9.71 2.52
C ARG A 99 -12.14 -9.71 3.85
N GLN A 100 -11.81 -8.79 4.78
CA GLN A 100 -12.56 -8.65 6.01
C GLN A 100 -13.99 -8.17 5.73
N ILE A 101 -14.14 -7.16 4.87
CA ILE A 101 -15.45 -6.67 4.44
C ILE A 101 -16.25 -7.81 3.78
N GLU A 102 -15.66 -8.54 2.83
CA GLU A 102 -16.31 -9.66 2.15
C GLU A 102 -16.79 -10.73 3.13
N ARG A 103 -15.89 -11.22 4.00
CA ARG A 103 -16.21 -12.31 4.93
C ARG A 103 -17.26 -11.90 5.96
N LEU A 104 -17.18 -10.69 6.51
CA LEU A 104 -18.08 -10.23 7.56
C LEU A 104 -19.45 -9.84 7.01
N THR A 105 -19.50 -9.19 5.84
CA THR A 105 -20.77 -8.69 5.27
C THR A 105 -21.43 -9.65 4.28
N GLY A 106 -20.71 -10.67 3.79
CA GLY A 106 -21.21 -11.57 2.73
C GLY A 106 -21.30 -10.92 1.34
N ILE A 107 -20.76 -9.71 1.17
CA ILE A 107 -20.75 -9.01 -0.12
C ILE A 107 -19.59 -9.54 -0.96
N ARG A 108 -19.87 -9.99 -2.18
CA ARG A 108 -18.85 -10.58 -3.08
C ARG A 108 -17.67 -9.62 -3.30
N PHE A 109 -16.44 -10.15 -3.27
CA PHE A 109 -15.19 -9.41 -3.53
C PHE A 109 -15.28 -8.43 -4.69
N GLY A 110 -15.79 -8.86 -5.84
CA GLY A 110 -15.85 -8.04 -7.05
C GLY A 110 -16.70 -6.78 -6.88
N ILE A 111 -17.75 -6.83 -6.05
CA ILE A 111 -18.57 -5.65 -5.73
C ILE A 111 -17.75 -4.68 -4.88
N ILE A 112 -17.12 -5.17 -3.81
CA ILE A 112 -16.33 -4.34 -2.89
C ILE A 112 -15.14 -3.72 -3.62
N ARG A 113 -14.44 -4.48 -4.46
CA ARG A 113 -13.27 -4.02 -5.23
C ARG A 113 -13.63 -2.85 -6.15
N ASN A 114 -14.81 -2.87 -6.75
CA ASN A 114 -15.24 -1.88 -7.74
C ASN A 114 -15.89 -0.62 -7.13
N ILE A 115 -15.82 -0.44 -5.80
CA ILE A 115 -16.39 0.70 -5.05
C ILE A 115 -15.29 1.60 -4.49
#